data_AF-X1IY83-F1
#
_entry.id   AF-X1IY83-F1
#
_cell.length_a   1.000
_cell.length_b   1.000
_cell.length_c   1.000
_cell.angle_alpha   90.00
_cell.angle_beta   90.00
_cell.angle_gamma   90.00
#
_symmetry.space_group_name_H-M   'P 1'
#
loop_
_entity.id
_entity.type
_entity.pdbx_description
1 polymer ?
#
loop_
_entity_poly.entity_id
_entity_poly.type
_entity_poly.pdbx_seq_one_letter_code
_entity_poly.pdbx_strand_id
1 'polypeptide(L)'
;MEISNIDFSSLFEMVDTFYKNAWIALIVMLGAVGVAWPIVLKKFSDYRAKIEVDKLEKNLREQFQNLSNENVKLIEKEIEKEMNKLSEAIDNVISKKLDDIDIKINVSRGLIWHTLGTIYEEKNELKSAFKYYFYAFECYFYGKNESNLQNIILCIRRCYEKIKDLSFLKGIENKHLNLINKLNEINENSRYSNTINEMEEEFNSLKKKLKKGKN
;
A
#
# COMPACT_ATOMS: atom_id res chain seq x y z
N MET A 1 21.42 59.64 -109.42
CA MET A 1 21.25 59.06 -108.08
C MET A 1 21.48 60.20 -107.11
N GLU A 2 20.42 60.93 -106.76
CA GLU A 2 20.48 62.02 -105.78
C GLU A 2 19.51 61.67 -104.65
N ILE A 3 20.05 61.77 -103.44
CA ILE A 3 19.56 61.19 -102.20
C ILE A 3 18.53 62.14 -101.60
N SER A 4 17.43 61.56 -101.12
CA SER A 4 16.32 62.22 -100.44
C SER A 4 16.78 63.11 -99.28
N ASN A 5 16.33 64.37 -99.27
CA ASN A 5 16.43 65.27 -98.11
C ASN A 5 15.62 64.68 -96.95
N ILE A 6 16.33 64.05 -96.00
CA ILE A 6 15.76 63.66 -94.71
C ILE A 6 15.64 64.95 -93.87
N ASP A 7 14.42 65.30 -93.48
CA ASP A 7 14.16 66.43 -92.59
C ASP A 7 14.61 66.10 -91.16
N PHE A 8 15.86 66.48 -90.88
CA PHE A 8 16.52 66.29 -89.58
C PHE A 8 15.74 66.90 -88.41
N SER A 9 14.89 67.90 -88.66
CA SER A 9 14.07 68.53 -87.61
C SER A 9 13.02 67.57 -87.06
N SER A 10 12.33 66.85 -87.96
CA SER A 10 11.31 65.86 -87.60
C SER A 10 11.89 64.66 -86.84
N LEU A 11 13.11 64.25 -87.20
CA LEU A 11 13.85 63.18 -86.53
C LEU A 11 14.27 63.59 -85.11
N PHE A 12 14.69 64.83 -84.93
CA PHE A 12 15.10 65.36 -83.62
C PHE A 12 13.91 65.48 -82.65
N GLU A 13 12.76 65.96 -83.12
CA GLU A 13 11.53 66.03 -82.32
C GLU A 13 11.01 64.65 -81.91
N MET A 14 11.11 63.66 -82.81
CA MET A 14 10.69 62.29 -82.52
C MET A 14 11.59 61.64 -81.44
N VAL A 15 12.90 61.88 -81.52
CA VAL A 15 13.87 61.41 -80.54
C VAL A 15 13.66 62.10 -79.17
N ASP A 16 13.48 63.42 -79.14
CA ASP A 16 13.23 64.16 -77.89
C ASP A 16 11.92 63.71 -77.22
N THR A 17 10.86 63.49 -78.01
CA THR A 17 9.57 62.99 -77.51
C THR A 17 9.69 61.56 -76.96
N PHE A 18 10.45 60.70 -77.64
CA PHE A 18 10.72 59.34 -77.18
C PHE A 18 11.49 59.34 -75.85
N TYR A 19 12.55 60.13 -75.72
CA TYR A 19 13.33 60.23 -74.49
C TYR A 19 12.51 60.83 -73.34
N LYS A 20 11.73 61.89 -73.58
CA LYS A 20 10.83 62.46 -72.56
C LYS A 20 9.82 61.44 -72.04
N ASN A 21 9.18 60.70 -72.93
CA ASN A 21 8.20 59.68 -72.53
C ASN A 21 8.86 58.48 -71.83
N ALA A 22 10.05 58.07 -72.26
CA ALA A 22 10.82 57.02 -71.60
C ALA A 22 11.26 57.45 -70.19
N TRP A 23 11.71 58.70 -70.01
CA TRP A 23 12.07 59.26 -68.71
C TRP A 23 10.87 59.37 -67.77
N ILE A 24 9.70 59.80 -68.26
CA ILE A 24 8.46 59.85 -67.47
C ILE A 24 8.04 58.44 -67.05
N ALA A 25 8.08 57.47 -67.96
CA ALA A 25 7.76 56.08 -67.64
C ALA A 25 8.71 55.49 -66.58
N LEU A 26 10.01 55.85 -66.65
CA LEU A 26 11.02 55.42 -65.68
C LEU A 26 10.80 56.06 -64.31
N ILE A 27 10.44 57.34 -64.25
CA ILE A 27 10.06 58.05 -63.01
C ILE A 27 8.78 57.45 -62.40
N VAL A 28 7.78 57.12 -63.22
CA VAL A 28 6.54 56.49 -62.76
C VAL A 28 6.80 55.07 -62.23
N MET A 29 7.66 54.29 -62.88
CA MET A 29 8.07 52.98 -62.37
C MET A 29 8.87 53.09 -61.06
N LEU A 30 9.81 54.04 -60.96
CA LEU A 30 10.56 54.28 -59.73
C LEU A 30 9.65 54.78 -58.59
N GLY A 31 8.66 55.63 -58.89
CA GLY A 31 7.66 56.10 -57.94
C GLY A 31 6.73 54.97 -57.46
N ALA A 32 6.29 54.09 -58.37
CA ALA A 32 5.47 52.93 -58.03
C ALA A 32 6.24 51.93 -57.16
N VAL A 33 7.52 51.67 -57.46
CA VAL A 33 8.39 50.84 -56.62
C VAL A 33 8.64 51.50 -55.27
N GLY A 34 8.87 52.82 -55.23
CA GLY A 34 9.09 53.59 -54.00
C GLY A 34 7.89 53.61 -53.05
N VAL A 35 6.66 53.54 -53.56
CA VAL A 35 5.43 53.47 -52.73
C VAL A 35 5.03 52.04 -52.40
N ALA A 36 5.20 51.09 -53.33
CA ALA A 36 4.85 49.69 -53.11
C ALA A 36 5.84 48.99 -52.16
N TRP A 37 7.13 49.33 -52.23
CA TRP A 37 8.18 48.68 -51.44
C TRP A 37 8.00 48.86 -49.91
N PRO A 38 7.71 50.05 -49.37
CA PRO A 38 7.38 50.22 -47.95
C PRO A 38 6.11 49.47 -47.51
N ILE A 39 5.10 49.36 -48.38
CA ILE A 39 3.85 48.63 -48.09
C ILE A 39 4.12 47.13 -48.00
N VAL A 40 4.94 46.60 -48.92
CA VAL A 40 5.38 45.21 -48.91
C VAL A 40 6.25 44.94 -47.69
N LEU A 41 7.23 45.80 -47.39
CA LEU A 41 8.06 45.69 -46.18
C LEU A 41 7.23 45.75 -44.90
N LYS A 42 6.23 46.64 -44.81
CA LYS A 42 5.31 46.72 -43.67
C LYS A 42 4.50 45.44 -43.52
N LYS A 43 3.91 44.92 -44.61
CA LYS A 43 3.21 43.62 -44.58
C LYS A 43 4.11 42.45 -44.18
N PHE A 44 5.36 42.42 -44.65
CA PHE A 44 6.35 41.41 -44.25
C PHE A 44 6.74 41.55 -42.78
N SER A 45 6.88 42.78 -42.27
CA SER A 45 7.15 43.06 -40.86
C SER A 45 5.99 42.62 -39.98
N ASP A 46 4.75 42.97 -40.35
CA ASP A 46 3.54 42.56 -39.63
C ASP A 46 3.36 41.03 -39.66
N TYR A 47 3.70 40.38 -40.78
CA TYR A 47 3.69 38.93 -40.90
C TYR A 47 4.76 38.25 -40.03
N ARG A 48 5.96 38.81 -39.95
CA ARG A 48 7.01 38.33 -39.01
C ARG A 48 6.59 38.52 -37.56
N ALA A 49 6.06 39.68 -37.21
CA ALA A 49 5.55 39.95 -35.87
C ALA A 49 4.43 38.96 -35.49
N LYS A 50 3.52 38.66 -36.43
CA LYS A 50 2.48 37.64 -36.24
C LYS A 50 3.08 36.24 -36.02
N ILE A 51 4.06 35.84 -36.84
CA ILE A 51 4.77 34.55 -36.66
C ILE A 51 5.49 34.49 -35.31
N GLU A 52 6.10 35.58 -34.86
CA GLU A 52 6.77 35.66 -33.57
C GLU A 52 5.77 35.57 -32.41
N VAL A 53 4.61 36.24 -32.51
CA VAL A 53 3.51 36.12 -31.54
C VAL A 53 2.96 34.70 -31.52
N ASP A 54 2.71 34.08 -32.68
CA ASP A 54 2.19 32.70 -32.78
C ASP A 54 3.20 31.70 -32.18
N LYS A 55 4.51 31.89 -32.42
CA LYS A 55 5.58 31.09 -31.81
C LYS A 55 5.64 31.28 -30.29
N LEU A 56 5.52 32.53 -29.83
CA LEU A 56 5.54 32.85 -28.40
C LEU A 56 4.32 32.25 -27.70
N GLU A 57 3.13 32.36 -28.30
CA GLU A 57 1.90 31.76 -27.79
C GLU A 57 2.01 30.24 -27.73
N LYS A 58 2.57 29.61 -28.78
CA LYS A 58 2.82 28.18 -28.79
C LYS A 58 3.80 27.76 -27.68
N ASN A 59 4.93 28.45 -27.55
CA ASN A 59 5.91 28.16 -26.49
C ASN A 59 5.34 28.36 -25.09
N LEU A 60 4.54 29.42 -24.88
CA LEU A 60 3.84 29.66 -23.62
C LEU A 60 2.85 28.53 -23.32
N ARG A 61 2.03 28.13 -24.30
CA ARG A 61 1.09 27.00 -24.15
C ARG A 61 1.82 25.71 -23.81
N GLU A 62 2.93 25.41 -24.48
CA GLU A 62 3.78 24.24 -24.21
C GLU A 62 4.37 24.30 -22.79
N GLN A 63 4.91 25.44 -22.36
CA GLN A 63 5.43 25.61 -21.00
C GLN A 63 4.33 25.49 -19.94
N PHE A 64 3.16 26.09 -20.16
CA PHE A 64 2.01 25.95 -19.26
C PHE A 64 1.53 24.50 -19.17
N GLN A 65 1.44 23.80 -20.30
CA GLN A 65 1.07 22.38 -20.32
C GLN A 65 2.11 21.51 -19.61
N ASN A 66 3.40 21.75 -19.85
CA ASN A 66 4.48 21.01 -19.19
C ASN A 66 4.46 21.24 -17.68
N LEU A 67 4.37 22.49 -17.24
CA LEU A 67 4.29 22.84 -15.82
C LEU A 67 3.03 22.26 -15.17
N SER A 68 1.89 22.31 -15.85
CA SER A 68 0.64 21.71 -15.38
C SER A 68 0.79 20.19 -15.24
N ASN A 69 1.38 19.52 -16.22
CA ASN A 69 1.58 18.07 -16.19
C ASN A 69 2.58 17.65 -15.10
N GLU A 70 3.66 18.41 -14.90
CA GLU A 70 4.61 18.17 -13.81
C GLU A 70 3.97 18.35 -12.43
N ASN A 71 3.20 19.42 -12.24
CA ASN A 71 2.49 19.67 -11.00
C ASN A 71 1.44 18.59 -10.71
N VAL A 72 0.68 18.15 -11.73
CA VAL A 72 -0.27 17.04 -11.59
C VAL A 72 0.45 15.78 -11.14
N LYS A 73 1.57 15.41 -11.77
CA LYS A 73 2.38 14.24 -11.37
C LYS A 73 2.90 14.34 -9.94
N LEU A 74 3.34 15.53 -9.51
CA LEU A 74 3.80 15.75 -8.13
C LEU A 74 2.65 15.57 -7.13
N ILE A 75 1.48 16.15 -7.41
CA ILE A 75 0.28 16.01 -6.57
C ILE A 75 -0.17 14.55 -6.53
N GLU A 76 -0.23 13.85 -7.67
CA GLU A 76 -0.57 12.43 -7.73
C GLU A 76 0.37 11.58 -6.87
N LYS A 77 1.68 11.81 -6.97
CA LYS A 77 2.69 11.10 -6.17
C LYS A 77 2.57 11.39 -4.68
N GLU A 78 2.24 12.63 -4.30
CA GLU A 78 2.02 13.01 -2.91
C GLU A 78 0.74 12.39 -2.34
N ILE A 79 -0.35 12.41 -3.11
CA ILE A 79 -1.61 11.72 -2.77
C ILE A 79 -1.36 10.23 -2.60
N GLU A 80 -0.66 9.57 -3.54
CA GLU A 80 -0.33 8.15 -3.46
C GLU A 80 0.46 7.82 -2.20
N LYS A 81 1.46 8.65 -1.87
CA LYS A 81 2.25 8.50 -0.65
C LYS A 81 1.40 8.60 0.62
N GLU A 82 0.51 9.58 0.72
CA GLU A 82 -0.36 9.74 1.88
C GLU A 82 -1.44 8.64 1.95
N MET A 83 -1.96 8.20 0.81
CA MET A 83 -2.89 7.05 0.73
C MET A 83 -2.22 5.77 1.23
N ASN A 84 -0.97 5.50 0.85
CA ASN A 84 -0.24 4.33 1.31
C ASN A 84 -0.01 4.36 2.83
N LYS A 85 0.39 5.50 3.39
CA LYS A 85 0.52 5.67 4.85
C LYS A 85 -0.80 5.45 5.58
N LEU A 86 -1.90 5.99 5.03
CA LEU A 86 -3.23 5.81 5.62
C LEU A 86 -3.65 4.33 5.57
N SER A 87 -3.39 3.64 4.45
CA SER A 87 -3.66 2.21 4.32
C SER A 87 -2.89 1.40 5.38
N GLU A 88 -1.59 1.63 5.52
CA GLU A 88 -0.77 0.96 6.54
C GLU A 88 -1.27 1.24 7.96
N ALA A 89 -1.66 2.48 8.25
CA ALA A 89 -2.21 2.84 9.56
C ALA A 89 -3.54 2.13 9.84
N ILE A 90 -4.43 2.05 8.85
CA ILE A 90 -5.70 1.33 8.95
C ILE A 90 -5.46 -0.17 9.17
N ASP A 91 -4.57 -0.78 8.38
CA ASP A 91 -4.25 -2.20 8.50
C ASP A 91 -3.69 -2.55 9.89
N ASN A 92 -2.80 -1.70 10.41
CA ASN A 92 -2.25 -1.86 11.76
C ASN A 92 -3.33 -1.78 12.85
N VAL A 93 -4.26 -0.83 12.74
CA VAL A 93 -5.37 -0.68 13.71
C VAL A 93 -6.33 -1.85 13.62
N ILE A 94 -6.71 -2.27 12.40
CA ILE A 94 -7.62 -3.40 12.18
C ILE A 94 -6.99 -4.69 12.72
N SER A 95 -5.73 -4.97 12.37
CA SER A 95 -4.99 -6.14 12.82
C SER A 95 -4.96 -6.23 14.34
N LYS A 96 -4.57 -5.14 15.02
CA LYS A 96 -4.55 -5.09 16.49
C LYS A 96 -5.94 -5.30 17.11
N LYS A 97 -6.99 -4.74 16.53
CA LYS A 97 -8.37 -4.92 17.02
C LYS A 97 -8.85 -6.35 16.84
N LEU A 98 -8.50 -7.00 15.73
CA LEU A 98 -8.82 -8.41 15.50
C LEU A 98 -8.09 -9.31 16.50
N ASP A 99 -6.81 -9.05 16.78
CA ASP A 99 -6.05 -9.76 17.82
C ASP A 99 -6.69 -9.59 19.21
N ASP A 100 -7.07 -8.37 19.59
CA ASP A 100 -7.75 -8.09 20.86
C ASP A 100 -9.10 -8.84 20.97
N ILE A 101 -9.83 -8.95 19.87
CA ILE A 101 -11.11 -9.68 19.81
C ILE A 101 -10.87 -11.19 19.93
N ASP A 102 -9.89 -11.74 19.21
CA ASP A 102 -9.56 -13.16 19.28
C ASP A 102 -9.12 -13.57 20.70
N ILE A 103 -8.29 -12.75 21.34
CA ILE A 103 -7.92 -12.91 22.75
C ILE A 103 -9.16 -12.99 23.64
N LYS A 104 -10.10 -12.05 23.52
CA LYS A 104 -11.34 -12.02 24.35
C LYS A 104 -12.26 -13.21 24.08
N ILE A 105 -12.38 -13.63 22.81
CA ILE A 105 -13.16 -14.81 22.43
C ILE A 105 -12.56 -16.05 23.08
N ASN A 106 -11.24 -16.22 22.98
CA ASN A 106 -10.54 -17.35 23.60
C ASN A 106 -10.73 -17.36 25.12
N VAL A 107 -10.58 -16.23 25.80
CA VAL A 107 -10.86 -16.14 27.25
C VAL A 107 -12.29 -16.53 27.59
N SER A 108 -13.27 -16.03 26.84
CA SER A 108 -14.70 -16.32 27.07
C SER A 108 -15.03 -17.80 26.86
N ARG A 109 -14.49 -18.40 25.80
CA ARG A 109 -14.61 -19.84 25.53
C ARG A 109 -13.94 -20.66 26.63
N GLY A 110 -12.79 -20.20 27.12
CA GLY A 110 -12.08 -20.81 28.24
C GLY A 110 -12.93 -20.88 29.50
N LEU A 111 -13.65 -19.81 29.84
CA LEU A 111 -14.56 -19.78 30.99
C LEU A 111 -15.70 -20.79 30.88
N ILE A 112 -16.29 -20.93 29.69
CA ILE A 112 -17.34 -21.93 29.43
C ILE A 112 -16.79 -23.35 29.64
N TRP A 113 -15.62 -23.66 29.06
CA TRP A 113 -15.01 -24.98 29.23
C TRP A 113 -14.56 -25.25 30.66
N HIS A 114 -14.06 -24.24 31.37
CA HIS A 114 -13.69 -24.35 32.77
C HIS A 114 -14.93 -24.74 33.59
N THR A 115 -16.04 -24.00 33.42
CA THR A 115 -17.30 -24.27 34.12
C THR A 115 -17.82 -25.68 33.83
N LEU A 116 -17.78 -26.12 32.57
CA LEU A 116 -18.17 -27.49 32.20
C LEU A 116 -17.27 -28.52 32.87
N GLY A 117 -15.95 -28.30 32.88
CA GLY A 117 -15.00 -29.16 33.58
C GLY A 117 -15.32 -29.30 35.06
N THR A 118 -15.68 -28.20 35.73
CA THR A 118 -16.10 -28.19 37.13
C THR A 118 -17.39 -28.97 37.35
N ILE A 119 -18.41 -28.75 36.53
CA ILE A 119 -19.68 -29.51 36.61
C ILE A 119 -19.45 -31.02 36.46
N TYR A 120 -18.59 -31.43 35.52
CA TYR A 120 -18.26 -32.84 35.34
C TYR A 120 -17.38 -33.39 36.46
N GLU A 121 -16.50 -32.57 37.05
CA GLU A 121 -15.72 -32.96 38.23
C GLU A 121 -16.64 -33.21 39.43
N GLU A 122 -17.62 -32.34 39.66
CA GLU A 122 -18.64 -32.47 40.73
C GLU A 122 -19.51 -33.72 40.56
N LYS A 123 -19.81 -34.09 39.32
CA LYS A 123 -20.50 -35.35 38.97
C LYS A 123 -19.60 -36.59 39.04
N ASN A 124 -18.34 -36.42 39.44
CA ASN A 124 -17.33 -37.47 39.49
C ASN A 124 -17.06 -38.13 38.11
N GLU A 125 -17.36 -37.42 37.02
CA GLU A 125 -17.09 -37.84 35.65
C GLU A 125 -15.69 -37.38 35.22
N LEU A 126 -14.66 -37.99 35.80
CA LEU A 126 -13.27 -37.54 35.71
C LEU A 126 -12.76 -37.40 34.25
N LYS A 127 -13.14 -38.32 33.35
CA LYS A 127 -12.73 -38.28 31.94
C LYS A 127 -13.27 -37.05 31.21
N SER A 128 -14.53 -36.71 31.47
CA SER A 128 -15.19 -35.52 30.93
C SER A 128 -14.58 -34.25 31.54
N ALA A 129 -14.39 -34.23 32.87
CA ALA A 129 -13.77 -33.11 33.58
C ALA A 129 -12.39 -32.76 32.99
N PHE A 130 -11.49 -33.75 32.88
CA PHE A 130 -10.16 -33.55 32.31
C PHE A 130 -10.22 -33.02 30.87
N LYS A 131 -11.12 -33.58 30.04
CA LYS A 131 -11.29 -33.14 28.65
C LYS A 131 -11.63 -31.64 28.58
N TYR A 132 -12.57 -31.18 29.39
CA TYR A 132 -13.00 -29.79 29.39
C TYR A 132 -11.99 -28.87 30.05
N TYR A 133 -11.30 -29.30 31.12
CA TYR A 133 -10.19 -28.55 31.68
C TYR A 133 -9.03 -28.38 30.68
N PHE A 134 -8.74 -29.40 29.88
CA PHE A 134 -7.75 -29.28 28.82
C PHE A 134 -8.17 -28.28 27.74
N TYR A 135 -9.44 -28.27 27.31
CA TYR A 135 -9.91 -27.25 26.37
C TYR A 135 -9.88 -25.84 26.95
N ALA A 136 -10.20 -25.69 28.23
CA ALA A 136 -10.06 -24.41 28.93
C ALA A 136 -8.60 -23.94 28.97
N PHE A 137 -7.66 -24.85 29.21
CA PHE A 137 -6.22 -24.57 29.13
C PHE A 137 -5.81 -24.03 27.76
N GLU A 138 -6.22 -24.68 26.66
CA GLU A 138 -5.89 -24.19 25.32
C GLU A 138 -6.47 -22.79 25.06
N CYS A 139 -7.71 -22.57 25.49
CA CYS A 139 -8.35 -21.26 25.38
C CYS A 139 -7.63 -20.18 26.20
N TYR A 140 -7.21 -20.45 27.44
CA TYR A 140 -6.50 -19.44 28.24
C TYR A 140 -5.07 -19.20 27.75
N PHE A 141 -4.43 -20.22 27.16
CA PHE A 141 -3.14 -20.09 26.50
C PHE A 141 -3.22 -19.12 25.32
N TYR A 142 -4.12 -19.35 24.36
CA TYR A 142 -4.28 -18.44 23.20
C TYR A 142 -4.89 -17.09 23.60
N GLY A 143 -5.76 -17.09 24.60
CA GLY A 143 -6.33 -15.88 25.20
C GLY A 143 -5.37 -15.12 26.12
N LYS A 144 -4.10 -15.53 26.22
CA LYS A 144 -3.05 -14.87 27.03
C LYS A 144 -3.52 -14.52 28.46
N ASN A 145 -4.37 -15.36 29.06
CA ASN A 145 -4.96 -15.11 30.37
C ASN A 145 -4.25 -15.94 31.44
N GLU A 146 -3.19 -15.36 32.00
CA GLU A 146 -2.30 -16.04 32.93
C GLU A 146 -2.98 -16.49 34.22
N SER A 147 -3.85 -15.65 34.78
CA SER A 147 -4.54 -15.97 36.04
C SER A 147 -5.41 -17.22 35.88
N ASN A 148 -6.21 -17.28 34.82
CA ASN A 148 -7.04 -18.45 34.55
C ASN A 148 -6.21 -19.66 34.08
N LEU A 149 -5.08 -19.43 33.41
CA LEU A 149 -4.14 -20.49 33.02
C LEU A 149 -3.57 -21.21 34.25
N GLN A 150 -3.16 -20.48 35.29
CA GLN A 150 -2.68 -21.08 36.53
C GLN A 150 -3.79 -21.87 37.24
N ASN A 151 -5.00 -21.31 37.32
CA ASN A 151 -6.14 -21.97 37.94
C ASN A 151 -6.50 -23.28 37.24
N ILE A 152 -6.50 -23.31 35.91
CA ILE A 152 -6.88 -24.51 35.17
C ILE A 152 -5.81 -25.60 35.27
N ILE A 153 -4.53 -25.22 35.38
CA ILE A 153 -3.44 -26.18 35.64
C ILE A 153 -3.65 -26.90 36.97
N LEU A 154 -4.04 -26.18 38.03
CA LEU A 154 -4.38 -26.79 39.31
C LEU A 154 -5.55 -27.78 39.17
N CYS A 155 -6.58 -27.44 38.39
CA CYS A 155 -7.71 -28.33 38.14
C CYS A 155 -7.29 -29.61 37.38
N ILE A 156 -6.36 -29.48 36.43
CA ILE A 156 -5.77 -30.61 35.69
C ILE A 156 -4.94 -31.51 36.63
N ARG A 157 -4.13 -30.92 37.52
CA ARG A 157 -3.35 -31.67 38.52
C ARG A 157 -4.25 -32.43 39.50
N ARG A 158 -5.33 -31.80 39.99
CA ARG A 158 -6.36 -32.50 40.79
C ARG A 158 -6.97 -33.69 40.04
N CYS A 159 -7.10 -33.61 38.72
CA CYS A 159 -7.53 -34.75 37.94
C CYS A 159 -6.49 -35.88 37.98
N TYR A 160 -5.19 -35.60 37.87
CA TYR A 160 -4.13 -36.62 37.98
C TYR A 160 -4.23 -37.42 39.28
N GLU A 161 -4.44 -36.76 40.41
CA GLU A 161 -4.57 -37.41 41.72
C GLU A 161 -5.73 -38.41 41.79
N LYS A 162 -6.81 -38.14 41.03
CA LYS A 162 -8.03 -38.97 41.02
C LYS A 162 -7.98 -40.11 40.00
N ILE A 163 -7.00 -40.15 39.09
CA ILE A 163 -6.88 -41.21 38.08
C ILE A 163 -6.47 -42.53 38.75
N LYS A 164 -7.31 -43.55 38.58
CA LYS A 164 -7.05 -44.91 39.07
C LYS A 164 -6.87 -45.93 37.94
N ASP A 165 -7.14 -45.53 36.70
CA ASP A 165 -7.10 -46.42 35.53
C ASP A 165 -5.95 -46.07 34.59
N LEU A 166 -5.10 -47.07 34.31
CA LEU A 166 -3.99 -46.96 33.38
C LEU A 166 -4.45 -46.69 31.94
N SER A 167 -5.63 -47.19 31.54
CA SER A 167 -6.13 -46.96 30.17
C SER A 167 -6.47 -45.49 29.95
N PHE A 168 -7.13 -44.86 30.93
CA PHE A 168 -7.39 -43.43 30.91
C PHE A 168 -6.09 -42.62 30.93
N LEU A 169 -5.12 -42.98 31.79
CA LEU A 169 -3.83 -42.30 31.83
C LEU A 169 -3.11 -42.31 30.47
N LYS A 170 -3.06 -43.47 29.80
CA LYS A 170 -2.50 -43.59 28.45
C LYS A 170 -3.25 -42.71 27.45
N GLY A 171 -4.58 -42.62 27.58
CA GLY A 171 -5.42 -41.80 26.71
C GLY A 171 -5.16 -40.29 26.83
N ILE A 172 -4.55 -39.82 27.92
CA ILE A 172 -4.25 -38.40 28.15
C ILE A 172 -2.77 -38.03 28.01
N GLU A 173 -1.89 -38.99 27.73
CA GLU A 173 -0.44 -38.78 27.65
C GLU A 173 -0.04 -37.71 26.62
N ASN A 174 -0.63 -37.77 25.42
CA ASN A 174 -0.39 -36.74 24.39
C ASN A 174 -0.91 -35.35 24.82
N LYS A 175 -1.99 -35.30 25.60
CA LYS A 175 -2.53 -34.04 26.13
C LYS A 175 -1.61 -33.46 27.20
N HIS A 176 -1.10 -34.31 28.09
CA HIS A 176 -0.09 -33.92 29.06
C HIS A 176 1.16 -33.36 28.38
N LEU A 177 1.70 -34.05 27.37
CA LEU A 177 2.87 -33.58 26.63
C LEU A 177 2.61 -32.23 25.93
N ASN A 178 1.44 -32.08 25.28
CA ASN A 178 1.06 -30.81 24.66
C ASN A 178 0.98 -29.67 25.69
N LEU A 179 0.43 -29.93 26.88
CA LEU A 179 0.38 -28.95 27.96
C LEU A 179 1.79 -28.51 28.38
N ILE A 180 2.72 -29.46 28.59
CA ILE A 180 4.09 -29.15 28.98
C ILE A 180 4.81 -28.35 27.89
N ASN A 181 4.67 -28.74 26.62
CA ASN A 181 5.27 -28.02 25.50
C ASN A 181 4.76 -26.57 25.43
N LYS A 182 3.44 -26.37 25.53
CA LYS A 182 2.84 -25.03 25.55
C LYS A 182 3.33 -24.21 26.76
N LEU A 183 3.45 -24.81 27.95
CA LEU A 183 4.00 -24.11 29.10
C LEU A 183 5.47 -23.71 28.88
N ASN A 184 6.27 -24.56 28.25
CA ASN A 184 7.66 -24.24 27.88
C ASN A 184 7.74 -23.08 26.88
N GLU A 185 6.82 -23.00 25.90
CA GLU A 185 6.75 -21.90 24.93
C GLU A 185 6.59 -20.52 25.60
N ILE A 186 5.89 -20.46 26.75
CA ILE A 186 5.65 -19.21 27.49
C ILE A 186 6.48 -19.12 28.78
N ASN A 187 7.47 -19.99 28.97
CA ASN A 187 8.28 -20.06 30.20
C ASN A 187 9.38 -18.99 30.26
N GLU A 188 9.01 -17.74 30.02
CA GLU A 188 9.93 -16.61 30.15
C GLU A 188 10.34 -16.42 31.61
N ASN A 189 11.64 -16.17 31.84
CA ASN A 189 12.23 -15.99 33.17
C ASN A 189 11.90 -17.13 34.14
N SER A 190 11.78 -18.37 33.64
CA SER A 190 11.50 -19.57 34.45
C SER A 190 10.19 -19.51 35.24
N ARG A 191 9.23 -18.69 34.82
CA ARG A 191 7.94 -18.49 35.50
C ARG A 191 7.16 -19.78 35.75
N TYR A 192 7.20 -20.71 34.79
CA TYR A 192 6.49 -21.99 34.85
C TYR A 192 7.40 -23.18 35.13
N SER A 193 8.71 -22.98 35.31
CA SER A 193 9.69 -24.07 35.50
C SER A 193 9.30 -25.03 36.64
N ASN A 194 8.90 -24.51 37.79
CA ASN A 194 8.46 -25.34 38.92
C ASN A 194 7.18 -26.10 38.58
N THR A 195 6.19 -25.43 38.00
CA THR A 195 4.92 -26.04 37.58
C THR A 195 5.13 -27.17 36.57
N ILE A 196 6.01 -26.96 35.59
CA ILE A 196 6.36 -27.97 34.58
C ILE A 196 6.98 -29.18 35.25
N ASN A 197 8.02 -28.99 36.06
CA ASN A 197 8.72 -30.08 36.75
C ASN A 197 7.76 -30.88 37.65
N GLU A 198 6.94 -30.20 38.45
CA GLU A 198 5.95 -30.82 39.33
C GLU A 198 4.95 -31.67 38.52
N MET A 199 4.42 -31.12 37.43
CA MET A 199 3.46 -31.85 36.59
C MET A 199 4.07 -33.07 35.91
N GLU A 200 5.31 -32.98 35.43
CA GLU A 200 6.03 -34.12 34.85
C GLU A 200 6.29 -35.21 35.89
N GLU A 201 6.72 -34.83 37.10
CA GLU A 201 6.94 -35.76 38.21
C GLU A 201 5.66 -36.46 38.63
N GLU A 202 4.57 -35.71 38.83
CA GLU A 202 3.24 -36.22 39.16
C GLU A 202 2.76 -37.24 38.13
N PHE A 203 2.82 -36.88 36.85
CA PHE A 203 2.36 -37.75 35.77
C PHE A 203 3.20 -39.02 35.65
N ASN A 204 4.52 -38.91 35.76
CA ASN A 204 5.43 -40.06 35.70
C ASN A 204 5.30 -40.98 36.92
N SER A 205 5.13 -40.40 38.12
CA SER A 205 4.88 -41.14 39.35
C SER A 205 3.57 -41.94 39.26
N LEU A 206 2.50 -41.29 38.80
CA LEU A 206 1.20 -41.92 38.57
C LEU A 206 1.30 -43.08 37.55
N LYS A 207 2.01 -42.86 36.44
CA LYS A 207 2.28 -43.89 35.42
C LYS A 207 3.00 -45.10 35.99
N LYS A 208 4.01 -44.90 36.84
CA LYS A 208 4.73 -46.00 37.52
C LYS A 208 3.83 -46.75 38.49
N LYS A 209 3.05 -46.04 39.31
CA LYS A 209 2.12 -46.63 40.30
C LYS A 209 1.08 -47.52 39.63
N LEU A 210 0.42 -47.04 38.57
CA LEU A 210 -0.63 -47.78 37.87
C LEU A 210 -0.10 -48.96 37.03
N LYS A 211 1.17 -48.93 36.61
CA LYS A 211 1.82 -50.09 35.99
C LYS A 211 2.12 -51.21 37.00
N LYS A 212 2.58 -50.85 38.20
CA LYS A 212 2.92 -51.83 39.26
C LYS A 212 1.68 -52.54 39.82
N GLY A 213 0.55 -51.85 39.94
CA GLY A 213 -0.71 -52.43 40.45
C GLY A 213 -1.47 -53.33 39.47
N LYS A 214 -0.92 -53.61 38.28
CA LYS A 214 -1.49 -54.57 37.30
C LYS A 214 -0.69 -55.89 37.20
N ASN A 215 0.38 -56.02 37.98
CA ASN A 215 1.09 -57.28 38.20
C ASN A 215 0.58 -57.94 39.48
#